data_AF-A0A317CZB9-F1
#
_entry.id   AF-A0A317CZB9-F1
#
_cell.length_a   1.000
_cell.length_b   1.000
_cell.length_c   1.000
_cell.angle_alpha   90.00
_cell.angle_beta   90.00
_cell.angle_gamma   90.00
#
_symmetry.space_group_name_H-M   'P 1'
#
loop_
_entity.id
_entity.type
_entity.pdbx_description
1 polymer ?
#
loop_
_entity_poly.entity_id
_entity_poly.type
_entity_poly.pdbx_seq_one_letter_code
_entity_poly.pdbx_strand_id
1 'polypeptide(L)'
;MRTRGGILVANVIAGLALGYSVANIGFGDYAELNRMFTFQDLRMLLAFAGAVAIIVVVFAVLRVRRTPGRIHAGVIPGAILFGSGWAISGGCPAIPIVQVASGYLPALVTIAGIVVGIRLCRWANTRYFHLDSGSCQR
;
A
#
# COMPACT_ATOMS: atom_id res chain seq x y z
N MET A 1 -30.25 5.35 3.86
CA MET A 1 -29.37 6.54 3.96
C MET A 1 -28.56 6.64 5.27
N ARG A 2 -28.94 5.93 6.36
CA ARG A 2 -28.24 5.95 7.67
C ARG A 2 -26.87 5.22 7.72
N THR A 3 -26.55 4.41 6.71
CA THR A 3 -25.34 3.57 6.66
C THR A 3 -24.09 4.27 6.14
N ARG A 4 -24.22 5.29 5.27
CA ARG A 4 -23.06 5.98 4.68
C ARG A 4 -22.26 6.77 5.72
N GLY A 5 -22.95 7.44 6.65
CA GLY A 5 -22.30 8.22 7.72
C GLY A 5 -21.50 7.35 8.70
N GLY A 6 -22.09 6.25 9.16
CA GLY A 6 -21.40 5.32 10.08
C GLY A 6 -20.18 4.65 9.46
N ILE A 7 -20.27 4.25 8.19
CA ILE A 7 -19.13 3.65 7.46
C ILE A 7 -18.01 4.69 7.25
N LEU A 8 -18.35 5.94 6.95
CA LEU A 8 -17.36 7.02 6.82
C LEU A 8 -16.63 7.26 8.14
N VAL A 9 -17.35 7.36 9.25
CA VAL A 9 -16.75 7.56 10.58
C VAL A 9 -15.85 6.37 10.96
N ALA A 10 -16.30 5.13 10.71
CA ALA A 10 -15.49 3.94 10.97
C ALA A 10 -14.18 3.93 10.15
N ASN A 11 -14.23 4.32 8.88
CA ASN A 11 -13.04 4.40 8.03
C ASN A 11 -12.07 5.50 8.48
N VAL A 12 -12.59 6.65 8.90
CA VAL A 12 -11.77 7.75 9.43
C VAL A 12 -11.08 7.32 10.73
N ILE A 13 -11.80 6.70 11.66
CA ILE A 13 -11.23 6.21 12.92
C ILE A 13 -10.18 5.13 12.66
N ALA A 14 -10.48 4.15 11.80
CA ALA A 14 -9.53 3.11 11.44
C ALA A 14 -8.27 3.66 10.75
N GLY A 15 -8.43 4.63 9.85
CA GLY A 15 -7.32 5.30 9.18
C GLY A 15 -6.44 6.10 10.15
N LEU A 16 -7.05 6.84 11.08
CA LEU A 16 -6.34 7.56 12.13
C LEU A 16 -5.61 6.61 13.09
N ALA A 17 -6.24 5.52 13.51
CA ALA A 17 -5.62 4.51 14.37
C ALA A 17 -4.43 3.84 13.68
N LEU A 18 -4.56 3.53 12.38
CA LEU A 18 -3.46 2.99 11.57
C LEU A 18 -2.32 4.01 11.47
N GLY A 19 -2.62 5.25 11.10
CA GLY A 19 -1.63 6.32 10.97
C GLY A 19 -0.89 6.58 12.29
N TYR A 20 -1.61 6.64 13.41
CA TYR A 20 -1.04 6.80 14.75
C TYR A 20 -0.13 5.63 15.13
N SER A 21 -0.53 4.40 14.84
CA SER A 21 0.30 3.22 15.11
C SER A 21 1.59 3.24 14.29
N VAL A 22 1.50 3.52 12.99
CA VAL A 22 2.65 3.56 12.08
C VAL A 22 3.61 4.71 12.44
N ALA A 23 3.07 5.88 12.81
CA ALA A 23 3.88 7.02 13.25
C ALA A 23 4.64 6.71 14.55
N ASN A 24 4.01 6.06 15.54
CA ASN A 24 4.66 5.70 16.80
C ASN A 24 5.71 4.59 16.66
N ILE A 25 5.56 3.69 15.69
CA ILE A 25 6.53 2.61 15.45
C ILE A 25 7.80 3.14 14.75
N GLY A 26 7.78 4.37 14.20
CA GLY A 26 8.93 4.95 13.52
C GLY A 26 9.05 4.54 12.05
N PHE A 27 8.02 3.90 11.47
CA PHE A 27 7.95 3.57 10.04
C PHE A 27 7.86 4.82 9.13
N GLY A 28 7.87 6.02 9.71
CA GLY A 28 7.98 7.28 8.97
C GLY A 28 9.41 7.61 8.51
N ASP A 29 10.44 6.97 9.05
CA ASP A 29 11.83 7.27 8.67
C ASP A 29 12.36 6.29 7.62
N TYR A 30 12.93 6.84 6.55
CA TYR A 30 13.55 6.07 5.46
C TYR A 30 14.76 5.26 5.95
N ALA A 31 15.53 5.80 6.90
CA ALA A 31 16.72 5.12 7.42
C ALA A 31 16.35 3.84 8.19
N GLU A 32 15.29 3.89 9.01
CA GLU A 32 14.80 2.74 9.78
C GLU A 32 14.24 1.64 8.85
N LEU A 33 13.52 2.04 7.79
CA LEU A 33 13.05 1.12 6.74
C LEU A 33 14.19 0.45 5.98
N ASN A 34 15.22 1.22 5.62
CA ASN A 34 16.38 0.67 4.94
C ASN A 34 17.14 -0.33 5.83
N ARG A 35 17.24 -0.05 7.13
CA ARG A 35 17.80 -0.99 8.13
C ARG A 35 16.98 -2.27 8.26
N MET A 36 15.66 -2.19 8.11
CA MET A 36 14.80 -3.37 8.06
C MET A 36 15.10 -4.25 6.83
N PHE A 37 15.21 -3.65 5.64
CA PHE A 37 15.50 -4.38 4.40
C PHE A 37 16.94 -4.91 4.32
N THR A 38 17.89 -4.28 5.00
CA THR A 38 19.28 -4.75 5.13
C THR A 38 19.48 -5.73 6.29
N PHE A 39 18.39 -6.17 6.94
CA PHE A 39 18.39 -7.09 8.09
C PHE A 39 19.23 -6.60 9.28
N GLN A 40 19.49 -5.29 9.37
CA GLN A 40 20.18 -4.69 10.51
C GLN A 40 19.24 -4.54 11.71
N ASP A 41 17.94 -4.34 11.48
CA ASP A 41 16.92 -4.19 12.52
C ASP A 41 15.87 -5.30 12.49
N LEU A 42 16.12 -6.38 13.23
CA LEU A 42 15.18 -7.50 13.38
C LEU A 42 13.89 -7.10 14.11
N ARG A 43 13.93 -6.06 14.95
CA ARG A 43 12.76 -5.58 15.71
C ARG A 43 11.66 -5.09 14.77
N MET A 44 11.98 -4.23 13.81
CA MET A 44 11.01 -3.74 12.83
C MET A 44 10.52 -4.86 11.91
N LEU A 45 11.43 -5.75 11.49
CA LEU A 45 11.09 -6.89 10.64
C LEU A 45 10.09 -7.83 11.33
N LEU A 46 10.33 -8.17 12.59
CA LEU A 46 9.42 -9.01 13.38
C LEU A 46 8.09 -8.31 13.69
N ALA A 47 8.09 -6.99 13.91
CA ALA A 47 6.85 -6.23 14.08
C ALA A 47 5.98 -6.28 12.81
N PHE A 48 6.59 -6.11 11.64
CA PHE A 48 5.89 -6.22 10.36
C PHE A 48 5.39 -7.66 10.10
N ALA A 49 6.27 -8.65 10.26
CA ALA A 49 5.93 -10.06 10.08
C ALA A 49 4.82 -10.51 11.05
N GLY A 50 4.88 -10.07 12.32
CA GLY A 50 3.86 -10.33 13.33
C GLY A 50 2.52 -9.68 12.97
N ALA A 51 2.51 -8.44 12.51
CA ALA A 51 1.29 -7.77 12.04
C ALA A 51 0.64 -8.53 10.86
N VAL A 52 1.45 -8.97 9.88
CA VAL A 52 0.97 -9.79 8.75
C VAL A 52 0.40 -11.12 9.25
N ALA A 53 1.10 -11.80 10.16
CA ALA A 53 0.64 -13.07 10.74
C ALA A 53 -0.70 -12.90 11.48
N ILE A 54 -0.86 -11.85 12.29
CA ILE A 54 -2.11 -11.53 12.99
C ILE A 54 -3.24 -11.31 11.98
N ILE A 55 -3.02 -10.51 10.94
CA ILE A 55 -4.02 -10.27 9.89
C ILE A 55 -4.41 -11.56 9.19
N VAL A 56 -3.45 -12.42 8.86
CA VAL A 56 -3.71 -13.73 8.23
C VAL A 56 -4.56 -14.61 9.14
N VAL A 57 -4.24 -14.70 10.43
CA VAL A 57 -5.01 -15.48 11.41
C VAL A 57 -6.42 -14.90 11.57
N VAL A 58 -6.56 -13.59 11.70
CA VAL A 58 -7.86 -12.91 11.82
C VAL A 58 -8.72 -13.17 10.58
N PHE A 59 -8.16 -13.04 9.37
CA PHE A 59 -8.89 -13.30 8.12
C PHE A 59 -9.29 -14.78 7.98
N ALA A 60 -8.42 -15.70 8.44
CA ALA A 60 -8.71 -17.13 8.44
C ALA A 60 -9.84 -17.48 9.43
N VAL A 61 -9.80 -16.93 10.65
CA VAL A 61 -10.81 -17.14 11.70
C VAL A 61 -12.16 -16.55 11.30
N LEU A 62 -12.17 -15.32 10.78
CA LEU A 62 -13.39 -14.64 10.36
C LEU A 62 -13.95 -15.18 9.02
N ARG A 63 -13.27 -16.15 8.39
CA ARG A 63 -13.62 -16.73 7.08
C ARG A 63 -14.04 -15.66 6.06
N VAL A 64 -13.27 -14.56 6.01
CA VAL A 64 -13.57 -13.44 5.11
C VAL A 64 -13.62 -13.97 3.68
N ARG A 65 -14.78 -13.82 3.03
CA ARG A 65 -15.00 -14.32 1.68
C ARG A 65 -14.05 -13.58 0.74
N ARG A 66 -12.99 -14.25 0.29
CA ARG A 66 -12.10 -13.69 -0.73
C ARG A 66 -12.83 -13.70 -2.06
N THR A 67 -13.07 -12.51 -2.61
CA THR A 67 -13.44 -12.41 -4.02
C THR A 67 -12.22 -12.87 -4.82
N PRO A 68 -12.32 -13.95 -5.63
CA PRO A 68 -11.20 -14.35 -6.47
C PRO A 68 -10.92 -13.22 -7.45
N GLY A 69 -9.78 -12.56 -7.26
CA GLY A 69 -9.28 -11.60 -8.24
C GLY A 69 -9.04 -12.37 -9.52
N ARG A 70 -9.68 -11.94 -10.63
CA ARG A 70 -9.37 -12.51 -11.94
C ARG A 70 -7.91 -12.18 -12.24
N ILE A 71 -7.07 -13.22 -12.33
CA ILE A 71 -5.66 -13.08 -12.65
C ILE A 71 -5.57 -12.87 -14.16
N HIS A 72 -5.27 -11.64 -14.57
CA HIS A 72 -5.06 -11.29 -15.98
C HIS A 72 -3.56 -11.20 -16.27
N ALA A 73 -3.18 -11.31 -17.55
CA ALA A 73 -1.78 -11.24 -17.98
C ALA A 73 -1.09 -9.93 -17.54
N GLY A 74 -1.85 -8.84 -17.36
CA GLY A 74 -1.33 -7.57 -16.86
C GLY A 74 -0.96 -7.54 -15.36
N VAL A 75 -1.36 -8.55 -14.58
CA VAL A 75 -1.09 -8.59 -13.13
C VAL A 75 0.40 -8.83 -12.85
N ILE A 76 1.05 -9.69 -13.62
CA ILE A 76 2.48 -10.04 -13.43
C ILE A 76 3.38 -8.82 -13.64
N PRO A 77 3.36 -8.12 -14.81
CA PRO A 77 4.21 -6.94 -14.99
C PRO A 77 3.81 -5.80 -14.04
N GLY A 78 2.52 -5.64 -13.73
CA GLY A 78 2.06 -4.64 -12.77
C GLY A 78 2.57 -4.89 -11.35
N ALA A 79 2.54 -6.14 -10.88
CA ALA A 79 3.04 -6.51 -9.55
C ALA A 79 4.56 -6.31 -9.44
N ILE A 80 5.33 -6.65 -10.48
CA ILE A 80 6.78 -6.43 -10.51
C ILE A 80 7.09 -4.94 -10.46
N LEU A 81 6.44 -4.12 -11.29
CA LEU A 81 6.67 -2.67 -11.34
C LEU A 81 6.27 -1.97 -10.03
N PHE A 82 5.15 -2.41 -9.43
CA PHE A 82 4.68 -1.91 -8.15
C PHE A 82 5.65 -2.27 -7.02
N GLY A 83 6.04 -3.55 -6.94
CA GLY A 83 6.96 -4.04 -5.92
C GLY A 83 8.35 -3.39 -6.02
N SER A 84 8.91 -3.30 -7.23
CA SER A 84 10.22 -2.66 -7.45
C SER A 84 10.16 -1.16 -7.13
N GLY A 85 9.07 -0.48 -7.49
CA GLY A 85 8.84 0.93 -7.15
C GLY A 85 8.89 1.17 -5.63
N TRP A 86 8.22 0.34 -4.83
CA TRP A 86 8.24 0.45 -3.37
C TRP A 86 9.60 0.11 -2.75
N ALA A 87 10.28 -0.91 -3.29
CA ALA A 87 11.63 -1.26 -2.86
C ALA A 87 12.63 -0.12 -3.10
N ILE A 88 12.56 0.54 -4.26
CA ILE A 88 13.42 1.70 -4.60
C ILE A 88 13.04 2.93 -3.76
N SER A 89 11.74 3.14 -3.54
CA SER A 89 11.23 4.26 -2.74
C SER A 89 11.44 4.06 -1.24
N GLY A 90 11.96 2.91 -0.81
CA GLY A 90 12.17 2.54 0.59
C GLY A 90 10.93 2.70 1.45
N GLY A 91 9.76 2.35 0.91
CA GLY A 91 8.48 2.63 1.57
C GLY A 91 7.40 1.60 1.25
N CYS A 92 6.27 1.70 1.95
CA CYS A 92 5.06 0.95 1.66
C CYS A 92 3.93 1.96 1.38
N PRO A 93 2.80 1.56 0.76
CA PRO A 93 1.75 2.49 0.34
C PRO A 93 1.17 3.37 1.45
N ALA A 94 1.27 2.95 2.71
CA ALA A 94 0.83 3.74 3.85
C ALA A 94 1.83 4.83 4.29
N ILE A 95 3.13 4.64 4.01
CA ILE A 95 4.21 5.47 4.56
C ILE A 95 4.25 6.88 3.95
N PRO A 96 4.11 7.09 2.62
CA PRO A 96 4.06 8.44 2.06
C PRO A 96 2.91 9.29 2.63
N ILE A 97 1.77 8.66 2.95
CA ILE A 97 0.61 9.35 3.53
C ILE A 97 0.92 9.81 4.96
N VAL A 98 1.56 8.95 5.76
CA VAL A 98 1.97 9.27 7.12
C VAL A 98 3.10 10.31 7.12
N GLN A 99 4.09 10.16 6.23
CA GLN A 99 5.21 11.08 6.11
C GLN A 99 4.80 12.50 5.67
N VAL A 100 3.82 12.63 4.76
CA VAL A 100 3.25 13.95 4.44
C VAL A 100 2.57 14.56 5.66
N ALA A 101 1.85 13.77 6.46
CA ALA A 101 1.26 14.24 7.72
C ALA A 101 2.32 14.64 8.77
N SER A 102 3.50 14.02 8.73
CA SER A 102 4.65 14.34 9.59
C SER A 102 5.51 15.51 9.08
N GLY A 103 5.17 16.14 7.94
CA GLY A 103 5.92 17.26 7.38
C GLY A 103 7.21 16.88 6.63
N TYR A 104 7.35 15.61 6.22
CA TYR A 104 8.54 15.12 5.55
C TYR A 104 8.50 15.47 4.04
N LEU A 105 9.34 16.43 3.63
CA LEU A 105 9.48 16.90 2.24
C LEU A 105 9.63 15.79 1.17
N PRO A 106 10.37 14.69 1.41
CA PRO A 106 10.51 13.59 0.45
C PRO A 106 9.18 12.90 0.09
N ALA A 107 8.19 12.90 0.97
CA ALA A 107 6.92 12.22 0.72
C ALA A 107 6.08 12.91 -0.36
N LEU A 108 6.25 14.23 -0.55
CA LEU A 108 5.63 14.94 -1.66
C LEU A 108 6.19 14.47 -3.02
N VAL A 109 7.48 14.16 -3.07
CA VAL A 109 8.12 13.61 -4.29
C VAL A 109 7.59 12.22 -4.59
N THR A 110 7.41 11.37 -3.57
CA THR A 110 6.81 10.03 -3.75
C THR A 110 5.36 10.13 -4.21
N ILE A 111 4.55 11.02 -3.63
CA ILE A 111 3.16 11.25 -4.07
C ILE A 111 3.12 11.77 -5.50
N ALA A 112 3.96 12.74 -5.86
CA ALA A 112 4.07 13.23 -7.23
C ALA A 112 4.46 12.10 -8.20
N GLY A 113 5.44 11.26 -7.82
CA GLY A 113 5.85 10.08 -8.58
C GLY A 113 4.72 9.07 -8.79
N ILE A 114 3.90 8.81 -7.75
CA ILE A 114 2.71 7.96 -7.85
C ILE A 114 1.69 8.55 -8.83
N VAL A 115 1.36 9.83 -8.69
CA VAL A 115 0.37 10.51 -9.55
C VAL A 115 0.84 10.52 -11.01
N VAL A 116 2.09 10.87 -11.26
CA VAL A 116 2.70 10.89 -12.59
C VAL A 116 2.79 9.48 -13.16
N GLY A 117 3.23 8.50 -12.37
CA GLY A 117 3.32 7.09 -12.76
C GLY A 117 1.96 6.51 -13.15
N ILE A 118 0.90 6.77 -12.38
CA ILE A 118 -0.47 6.34 -12.71
C ILE A 118 -0.94 7.01 -14.02
N ARG A 119 -0.68 8.31 -14.20
CA ARG A 119 -1.04 9.04 -15.42
C ARG A 119 -0.29 8.50 -16.64
N LEU A 120 1.01 8.27 -16.53
CA LEU A 120 1.84 7.71 -17.61
C LEU A 120 1.43 6.28 -17.94
N CYS A 121 1.22 5.44 -16.93
CA CYS A 121 0.81 4.06 -17.13
C CYS A 121 -0.56 3.98 -17.80
N ARG A 122 -1.51 4.85 -17.41
CA ARG A 122 -2.80 4.98 -18.10
C ARG A 122 -2.62 5.44 -19.54
N TRP A 123 -1.80 6.45 -19.78
CA TRP A 123 -1.52 6.96 -21.13
C TRP A 123 -0.87 5.91 -22.04
N ALA A 124 0.15 5.20 -21.53
CA ALA A 124 0.83 4.12 -22.24
C ALA A 124 -0.09 2.92 -22.50
N ASN A 125 -0.98 2.60 -21.55
CA ASN A 125 -2.00 1.56 -21.74
C ASN A 125 -3.02 1.96 -22.82
N THR A 126 -3.44 3.22 -22.86
CA THR A 126 -4.34 3.69 -23.93
C THR A 126 -3.69 3.78 -25.32
N ARG A 127 -2.35 3.84 -25.40
CA ARG A 127 -1.64 4.17 -26.64
C ARG A 127 -0.80 3.03 -27.22
N TYR A 128 -0.27 2.15 -26.37
CA TYR A 128 0.67 1.08 -26.78
C TYR A 128 0.23 -0.30 -26.32
N PHE A 129 -0.25 -0.41 -25.08
CA PHE A 129 -0.60 -1.69 -24.49
C PHE A 129 -2.09 -1.74 -24.24
N HIS A 130 -2.86 -2.27 -25.18
CA HIS A 130 -4.23 -2.74 -24.92
C HIS A 130 -4.18 -3.97 -23.99
N LEU A 131 -3.55 -3.84 -22.81
CA LEU A 131 -3.56 -4.88 -21.79
C LEU A 131 -5.02 -5.05 -21.36
N ASP A 132 -5.58 -6.21 -21.72
CA ASP A 132 -6.92 -6.61 -21.34
C ASP A 132 -7.06 -6.48 -19.83
N SER A 133 -7.82 -5.45 -19.41
CA SER A 133 -8.09 -5.21 -18.00
C SER A 133 -9.01 -6.28 -17.41
N GLY A 134 -9.61 -7.12 -18.26
CA GLY A 134 -10.55 -8.22 -17.92
C GLY A 134 -11.65 -7.86 -16.93
N SER A 135 -11.80 -6.56 -16.67
CA SER A 135 -12.71 -5.95 -15.72
C SER A 135 -14.06 -5.64 -16.37
N CYS A 136 -14.15 -5.73 -17.70
CA CYS A 136 -15.35 -5.54 -18.52
C CYS A 136 -15.78 -6.83 -19.23
N GLN A 137 -15.82 -7.95 -18.51
CA GLN A 137 -16.68 -9.07 -18.92
C GLN A 137 -17.90 -9.05 -17.99
N ARG A 138 -18.87 -8.22 -18.36
CA ARG A 138 -20.25 -8.26 -17.89
C ARG A 138 -21.13 -8.61 -19.07
#